data_AF-A0AAV5L452-F1
#
_entry.id   AF-A0AAV5L452-F1
#
_cell.length_a   1.000
_cell.length_b   1.000
_cell.length_c   1.000
_cell.angle_alpha   90.00
_cell.angle_beta   90.00
_cell.angle_gamma   90.00
#
_symmetry.space_group_name_H-M   'P 1'
#
loop_
_entity.id
_entity.type
_entity.pdbx_description
1 polymer ?
#
loop_
_entity_poly.entity_id
_entity_poly.type
_entity_poly.pdbx_seq_one_letter_code
_entity_poly.pdbx_strand_id
1 'polypeptide(L)' 'MFVQGNKDGLCPLEKLEVVRRKMTATSELHVVDGGDHSFKVSKKHLQTKGSTQDEAEDLAVQAIASFVFRSLKES' A
#
# COMPACT_ATOMS: atom_id res chain seq x y z
N MET A 1 -4.63 8.53 -1.59
CA MET A 1 -3.86 7.39 -1.06
C MET A 1 -4.18 6.13 -1.85
N PHE A 2 -3.18 5.34 -2.20
CA PHE A 2 -3.32 3.99 -2.75
C PHE A 2 -2.63 2.99 -1.82
N VAL A 3 -3.24 1.82 -1.62
CA VAL A 3 -2.65 0.69 -0.90
C VAL A 3 -2.67 -0.50 -1.84
N GLN A 4 -1.52 -1.11 -2.09
CA GLN A 4 -1.39 -2.11 -3.15
C GLN A 4 -0.44 -3.24 -2.75
N GLY A 5 -0.84 -4.49 -2.97
CA GLY A 5 0.05 -5.62 -2.85
C GLY A 5 1.03 -5.69 -4.04
N ASN A 6 2.32 -5.95 -3.80
CA ASN A 6 3.31 -6.11 -4.89
C ASN A 6 3.21 -7.46 -5.62
N LYS A 7 2.35 -8.38 -5.14
CA LYS A 7 2.00 -9.64 -5.80
C LYS A 7 0.60 -9.61 -6.41
N ASP A 8 -0.08 -8.47 -6.41
CA ASP A 8 -1.35 -8.33 -7.11
C ASP A 8 -1.15 -8.32 -8.63
N GLY A 9 -1.62 -9.37 -9.31
CA GLY A 9 -1.58 -9.47 -10.76
C GLY A 9 -2.55 -8.54 -11.49
N LEU A 10 -3.51 -7.94 -10.79
CA LEU A 10 -4.54 -7.07 -11.38
C LEU A 10 -4.09 -5.61 -11.48
N CYS A 11 -3.11 -5.19 -10.69
CA CYS A 11 -2.64 -3.81 -10.65
C CYS A 11 -1.11 -3.74 -10.67
N PRO A 12 -0.50 -3.68 -11.88
CA PRO A 12 0.94 -3.47 -12.01
C PRO A 12 1.36 -2.11 -11.44
N LEU A 13 2.30 -2.11 -10.50
CA LEU A 13 2.74 -0.91 -9.79
C LEU A 13 3.34 0.14 -10.73
N GLU A 14 4.01 -0.29 -11.81
CA GLU A 14 4.59 0.59 -12.81
C GLU A 14 3.51 1.39 -13.55
N LYS A 15 2.38 0.75 -13.85
CA LYS A 15 1.24 1.43 -14.49
C LYS A 15 0.60 2.41 -13.52
N LEU A 16 0.45 2.03 -12.25
CA LEU A 16 -0.08 2.91 -11.22
C LEU A 16 0.81 4.14 -11.01
N GLU A 17 2.13 3.98 -11.05
CA GLU A 17 3.07 5.09 -10.96
C GLU A 17 2.88 6.10 -12.10
N VAL A 18 2.73 5.62 -13.35
CA VAL A 18 2.47 6.49 -14.51
C VAL A 18 1.17 7.28 -14.33
N VAL A 19 0.12 6.64 -13.81
CA VAL A 19 -1.16 7.32 -13.54
C VAL A 19 -1.00 8.37 -12.43
N ARG A 20 -0.37 8.01 -11.31
CA ARG A 20 -0.14 8.93 -10.18
C ARG A 20 0.61 10.19 -10.58
N ARG A 21 1.61 10.08 -11.47
CA ARG A 21 2.35 11.24 -11.99
C ARG A 21 1.51 12.20 -12.83
N LYS A 22 0.39 11.72 -13.39
CA LYS A 22 -0.55 12.55 -14.17
C LYS A 22 -1.65 13.18 -13.32
N MET A 23 -1.78 12.79 -12.06
CA MET A 23 -2.79 13.33 -11.16
C MET A 23 -2.38 14.73 -10.69
N THR A 24 -3.35 15.65 -10.66
CA THR A 24 -3.18 16.97 -10.02
C THR A 24 -3.42 16.92 -8.51
N ALA A 25 -4.21 15.94 -8.05
CA ALA A 25 -4.45 15.70 -6.64
C ALA A 25 -3.25 15.00 -5.98
N THR A 26 -2.95 15.37 -4.73
CA THR A 26 -1.92 14.73 -3.91
C THR A 26 -2.17 13.22 -3.84
N SER A 27 -1.17 12.44 -4.25
CA SER A 27 -1.26 10.99 -4.28
C SER A 27 -0.05 10.34 -3.62
N GLU A 28 -0.29 9.27 -2.88
CA GLU A 28 0.71 8.46 -2.19
C GLU A 28 0.39 6.98 -2.41
N LEU A 29 1.40 6.13 -2.36
CA LEU A 29 1.28 4.68 -2.55
C LEU A 29 1.96 3.97 -1.38
N HIS A 30 1.22 3.16 -0.66
CA HIS A 30 1.75 2.19 0.29
C HIS A 30 1.73 0.80 -0.36
N VAL A 31 2.86 0.11 -0.32
CA VAL A 31 3.01 -1.22 -0.90
C VAL A 31 3.06 -2.26 0.20
N VAL A 32 2.12 -3.20 0.17
CA VAL A 32 2.12 -4.38 1.03
C VAL A 32 3.05 -5.42 0.42
N ASP A 33 4.23 -5.58 1.00
CA ASP A 33 5.24 -6.50 0.50
C ASP A 33 4.81 -7.97 0.66
N GLY A 34 4.75 -8.68 -0.45
CA GLY A 34 4.23 -10.05 -0.52
C GLY A 34 2.70 -10.14 -0.50
N GLY A 35 2.00 -9.01 -0.46
CA GLY A 35 0.53 -8.94 -0.47
C GLY A 35 -0.04 -9.22 -1.85
N ASP A 36 -1.10 -10.03 -1.90
CA ASP A 36 -1.93 -10.24 -3.09
C ASP A 36 -3.00 -9.14 -3.25
N HIS A 37 -4.00 -9.37 -4.10
CA HIS A 37 -5.12 -8.45 -4.33
C HIS A 37 -5.93 -8.15 -3.06
N SER A 38 -5.99 -9.08 -2.11
CA SER A 38 -6.65 -8.92 -0.81
C SER A 38 -5.67 -8.51 0.28
N PHE A 39 -4.46 -8.07 -0.08
CA PHE A 39 -3.33 -7.78 0.82
C PHE A 39 -2.89 -8.98 1.67
N LYS A 40 -3.32 -10.20 1.33
CA LYS A 40 -2.89 -11.39 2.06
C LYS A 40 -1.46 -11.71 1.68
N VAL A 41 -0.62 -11.84 2.69
CA VAL A 41 0.78 -12.19 2.55
C VAL A 41 0.94 -13.68 2.83
N SER A 42 1.63 -14.39 1.94
CA SER A 42 1.87 -15.83 2.15
C SER A 42 2.67 -16.07 3.44
N LYS A 43 2.34 -17.16 4.17
CA LYS A 43 3.02 -17.51 5.43
C LYS A 43 4.54 -17.61 5.29
N LYS A 44 5.03 -18.12 4.15
CA LYS A 44 6.47 -18.21 3.85
C LYS A 44 7.13 -16.83 3.79
N HIS A 45 6.48 -15.86 3.16
CA HIS A 45 6.98 -14.49 3.04
C HIS A 45 6.99 -13.79 4.39
N LEU A 46 5.92 -13.94 5.18
CA LEU A 46 5.82 -13.43 6.55
C LEU A 46 6.95 -13.98 7.45
N GLN A 47 7.20 -15.29 7.41
CA GLN A 47 8.29 -15.91 8.17
C GLN A 47 9.67 -15.39 7.74
N THR A 48 9.89 -15.24 6.43
CA THR A 48 11.16 -14.71 5.90
C THR A 48 11.40 -13.26 6.34
N LYS A 49 10.33 -12.48 6.46
CA LYS A 49 10.35 -11.08 6.88
C LYS A 49 10.31 -10.90 8.40
N GLY A 50 10.03 -11.97 9.15
CA GLY A 50 9.83 -11.90 10.60
C GLY A 50 8.64 -11.02 10.99
N SER A 51 7.58 -11.00 10.17
CA SER A 51 6.41 -10.15 10.37
C SER A 51 5.11 -10.97 10.34
N THR A 52 3.99 -10.36 10.74
CA THR A 52 2.66 -10.97 10.72
C THR A 52 1.74 -10.31 9.69
N GLN A 53 0.61 -10.97 9.38
CA GLN A 53 -0.42 -10.38 8.52
C GLN A 53 -0.99 -9.12 9.18
N ASP A 54 -1.28 -9.19 10.48
CA ASP A 54 -1.85 -8.08 11.25
C ASP A 54 -0.92 -6.87 11.25
N GLU A 55 0.40 -7.07 11.39
CA GLU A 55 1.38 -5.98 11.27
C GLU A 55 1.37 -5.33 9.89
N ALA A 56 1.27 -6.12 8.82
CA ALA A 56 1.18 -5.57 7.46
C ALA A 56 -0.10 -4.75 7.25
N GLU A 57 -1.23 -5.20 7.83
CA GLU A 57 -2.50 -4.49 7.80
C GLU A 57 -2.47 -3.22 8.64
N ASP A 58 -1.89 -3.27 9.84
CA ASP A 58 -1.70 -2.12 10.73
C ASP A 58 -0.85 -1.04 10.05
N LEU A 59 0.24 -1.43 9.37
CA LEU A 59 1.07 -0.50 8.60
C LEU A 59 0.30 0.16 7.45
N ALA A 60 -0.57 -0.60 6.77
CA ALA A 60 -1.44 -0.04 5.74
C ALA A 60 -2.43 0.97 6.32
N VAL A 61 -3.07 0.65 7.46
CA VAL A 61 -3.99 1.56 8.16
C VAL A 61 -3.26 2.82 8.63
N GLN A 62 -2.06 2.68 9.21
CA GLN A 62 -1.23 3.82 9.64
C GLN A 62 -0.86 4.74 8.47
N ALA A 63 -0.55 4.16 7.30
CA ALA A 63 -0.25 4.94 6.10
C ALA A 63 -1.48 5.74 5.62
N ILE A 64 -2.67 5.12 5.64
CA ILE A 64 -3.94 5.80 5.33
C ILE A 64 -4.19 6.93 6.32
N ALA A 65 -4.10 6.66 7.62
CA ALA A 65 -4.31 7.67 8.67
C ALA A 65 -3.36 8.86 8.51
N SER A 66 -2.08 8.58 8.25
CA SER A 66 -1.05 9.61 8.02
C SER A 66 -1.35 10.45 6.77
N PHE A 67 -1.81 9.83 5.69
CA PHE A 67 -2.22 10.55 4.48
C PHE A 67 -3.42 11.46 4.73
N VAL A 68 -4.46 10.95 5.41
CA VAL A 68 -5.67 11.73 5.73
C VAL A 68 -5.32 12.90 6.63
N PHE A 69 -4.52 12.68 7.67
CA PHE A 69 -4.09 13.73 8.59
C PHE A 69 -3.34 14.85 7.88
N ARG A 70 -2.41 14.52 6.95
CA ARG A 70 -1.72 15.53 6.13
C ARG A 70 -2.67 16.27 5.20
N SER A 71 -3.55 15.54 4.52
CA SER A 71 -4.52 16.13 3.58
C SER A 71 -5.48 17.12 4.27
N LEU A 72 -5.90 16.83 5.50
CA LEU A 72 -6.76 17.72 6.29
C LEU A 72 -6.05 18.95 6.84
N LYS A 73 -4.73 18.89 7.05
CA LYS A 73 -3.92 20.04 7.49
C LYS A 73 -3.58 21.02 6.36
N GLU A 74 -3.63 20.55 5.12
CA GLU A 74 -3.38 21.35 3.91
C GLU A 74 -4.68 21.93 3.30
N SER A 75 -5.84 21.61 3.89
CA SER A 75 -7.18 22.11 3.50
C SER A 75 -7.57 23.35 4.29
#